data_AF-A0A9E6XXX6-F1
#
_entry.id   AF-A0A9E6XXX6-F1
#
_cell.length_a   1.000
_cell.length_b   1.000
_cell.length_c   1.000
_cell.angle_alpha   90.00
_cell.angle_beta   90.00
_cell.angle_gamma   90.00
#
_symmetry.space_group_name_H-M   'P 1'
#
loop_
_entity.id
_entity.type
_entity.pdbx_description
1 polymer ?
#
loop_
_entity_poly.entity_id
_entity_poly.type
_entity_poly.pdbx_seq_one_letter_code
_entity_poly.pdbx_strand_id
1 'polypeptide(L)'
;MTAGDQRAPAELYDAFIKSEWQDIFRKEVHVQLDNGSRYVPNGGSQGVSLLRRSVNAFDEAIRLWSGPTDEPIGSSQGYDRIVDQAGIQYTWEWFLIEPGRPWVDAVPELVRRRIEDDLARRDQAALARAKARAEQAERDAEAEDDRVIAVMNARRAESGKPPLSADQEADVRAGRRERRAAQR
;
A
#
# COMPACT_ATOMS: atom_id res chain seq x y z
N MET A 1 23.86 31.58 -4.36
CA MET A 1 23.57 30.69 -5.50
C MET A 1 24.35 29.41 -5.24
N THR A 2 23.68 28.39 -4.70
CA THR A 2 24.27 27.08 -4.43
C THR A 2 24.62 26.42 -5.77
N ALA A 3 25.85 25.94 -5.90
CA ALA A 3 26.30 25.18 -7.05
C ALA A 3 25.36 23.98 -7.22
N GLY A 4 24.52 24.01 -8.25
CA GLY A 4 23.65 22.90 -8.59
C GLY A 4 24.50 21.66 -8.85
N ASP A 5 24.04 20.54 -8.33
CA ASP A 5 24.62 19.22 -8.59
C ASP A 5 24.84 19.05 -10.10
N GLN A 6 26.10 18.91 -10.53
CA GLN A 6 26.48 18.89 -11.95
C GLN A 6 26.16 17.56 -12.66
N ARG A 7 25.60 16.60 -11.93
CA ARG A 7 25.22 15.29 -12.45
C ARG A 7 24.10 15.40 -13.48
N ALA A 8 24.13 14.52 -14.48
CA ALA A 8 23.06 14.42 -15.45
C ALA A 8 21.76 13.95 -14.76
N PRO A 9 20.56 14.32 -15.28
CA PRO A 9 19.27 13.82 -14.80
C PRO A 9 19.22 12.32 -14.50
N ALA A 10 19.76 11.50 -15.42
CA ALA A 10 19.81 10.05 -15.27
C ALA A 10 20.64 9.60 -14.07
N GLU A 11 21.79 10.26 -13.82
CA GLU A 11 22.68 9.96 -12.69
C GLU A 11 22.07 10.38 -11.34
N LEU A 12 21.31 11.49 -11.34
CA LEU A 12 20.58 11.95 -10.17
C LEU A 12 19.49 10.95 -9.77
N TYR A 13 18.70 10.48 -10.74
CA TYR A 13 17.69 9.45 -10.49
C TYR A 13 18.31 8.13 -10.03
N ASP A 14 19.39 7.69 -10.69
CA ASP A 14 20.11 6.46 -10.34
C ASP A 14 20.64 6.50 -8.90
N ALA A 15 21.22 7.63 -8.48
CA ALA A 15 21.65 7.82 -7.11
C ALA A 15 20.49 7.80 -6.12
N PHE A 16 19.41 8.53 -6.42
CA PHE A 16 18.20 8.59 -5.60
C PHE A 16 17.60 7.21 -5.40
N ILE A 17 17.31 6.49 -6.48
CA ILE A 17 16.60 5.23 -6.40
C ILE A 17 17.42 4.17 -5.67
N LYS A 18 18.74 4.12 -5.89
CA LYS A 18 19.63 3.13 -5.26
C LYS A 18 19.90 3.39 -3.78
N SER A 19 19.67 4.60 -3.29
CA SER A 19 20.01 4.97 -1.90
C SER A 19 18.83 5.58 -1.17
N GLU A 20 18.48 6.82 -1.51
CA GLU A 20 17.46 7.62 -0.83
C GLU A 20 16.08 6.94 -0.81
N TRP A 21 15.63 6.36 -1.93
CA TRP A 21 14.33 5.71 -1.98
C TRP A 21 14.22 4.55 -0.98
N GLN A 22 15.25 3.73 -0.84
CA GLN A 22 15.26 2.67 0.18
C GLN A 22 15.30 3.22 1.60
N ASP A 23 15.99 4.33 1.81
CA ASP A 23 16.11 4.99 3.10
C ASP A 23 14.78 5.53 3.61
N ILE A 24 13.89 5.99 2.71
CA ILE A 24 12.52 6.38 3.05
C ILE A 24 11.79 5.20 3.76
N PHE A 25 11.90 3.97 3.25
CA PHE A 25 11.31 2.78 3.89
C PHE A 25 12.04 2.33 5.16
N ARG A 26 13.28 2.77 5.37
CA ARG A 26 14.01 2.48 6.61
C ARG A 26 13.68 3.47 7.72
N LYS A 27 13.39 4.72 7.37
CA LYS A 27 13.36 5.83 8.33
C LYS A 27 11.96 6.42 8.54
N GLU A 28 11.17 6.49 7.48
CA GLU A 28 9.96 7.32 7.44
C GLU A 28 8.71 6.47 7.25
N VAL A 29 8.74 5.55 6.29
CA VAL A 29 7.58 4.76 5.89
C VAL A 29 7.61 3.37 6.53
N HIS A 30 6.50 2.99 7.13
CA HIS A 30 6.33 1.72 7.83
C HIS A 30 5.41 0.79 7.04
N VAL A 31 5.98 0.09 6.05
CA VAL A 31 5.28 -1.00 5.35
C VAL A 31 5.61 -2.33 6.01
N GLN A 32 4.61 -3.18 6.27
CA GLN A 32 4.76 -4.49 6.91
C GLN A 32 4.42 -5.64 5.96
N LEU A 33 5.28 -6.67 5.97
CA LEU A 33 5.04 -7.97 5.36
C LEU A 33 4.00 -8.78 6.17
N ASP A 34 3.48 -9.85 5.57
CA ASP A 34 2.44 -10.68 6.19
C ASP A 34 2.91 -11.36 7.48
N ASN A 35 4.23 -11.54 7.64
CA ASN A 35 4.85 -12.04 8.86
C ASN A 35 5.10 -10.95 9.93
N GLY A 36 4.58 -9.74 9.74
CA GLY A 36 4.74 -8.59 10.63
C GLY A 36 6.11 -7.90 10.56
N SER A 37 7.07 -8.43 9.79
CA SER A 37 8.37 -7.78 9.61
C SER A 37 8.28 -6.58 8.67
N ARG A 38 9.21 -5.63 8.82
CA ARG A 38 9.26 -4.44 7.96
C ARG A 38 9.64 -4.83 6.53
N TYR A 39 8.88 -4.31 5.57
CA TYR A 39 9.22 -4.36 4.15
C TYR A 39 10.16 -3.22 3.79
N VAL A 40 11.26 -3.56 3.09
CA VAL A 40 12.18 -2.59 2.47
C VAL A 40 12.45 -3.06 1.05
N PRO A 41 12.16 -2.23 0.02
CA PRO A 41 12.52 -2.56 -1.36
C PRO A 41 14.01 -2.87 -1.48
N ASN A 42 14.34 -3.93 -2.21
CA ASN A 42 15.72 -4.35 -2.43
C ASN A 42 15.96 -4.71 -3.90
N GLY A 43 17.22 -4.75 -4.34
CA GLY A 43 17.62 -5.10 -5.71
C GLY A 43 17.82 -6.59 -5.98
N GLY A 44 17.27 -7.47 -5.14
CA GLY A 44 17.45 -8.92 -5.25
C GLY A 44 16.82 -9.55 -6.50
N SER A 45 16.85 -10.89 -6.57
CA SER A 45 16.23 -11.65 -7.69
C SER A 45 14.72 -11.44 -7.80
N GLN A 46 14.05 -11.24 -6.66
CA GLN A 46 12.61 -10.96 -6.54
C GLN A 46 12.31 -9.48 -6.24
N GLY A 47 13.34 -8.63 -6.27
CA GLY A 47 13.27 -7.24 -5.87
C GLY A 47 13.08 -6.27 -7.04
N VAL A 48 13.17 -4.97 -6.76
CA VAL A 48 13.10 -3.91 -7.77
C VAL A 48 14.40 -3.89 -8.56
N SER A 49 14.35 -4.26 -9.83
CA SER A 49 15.53 -4.37 -10.71
C SER A 49 16.35 -3.08 -10.76
N LEU A 50 15.69 -1.92 -10.69
CA LEU A 50 16.29 -0.58 -10.68
C LEU A 50 17.29 -0.38 -9.54
N LEU A 51 17.17 -1.13 -8.44
CA LEU A 51 18.06 -1.04 -7.29
C LEU A 51 19.38 -1.78 -7.47
N ARG A 52 19.54 -2.56 -8.55
CA ARG A 52 20.77 -3.30 -8.82
C ARG A 52 21.87 -2.33 -9.24
N ARG A 53 23.04 -2.45 -8.60
CA ARG A 53 24.20 -1.58 -8.89
C ARG A 53 24.62 -1.60 -10.36
N SER A 54 24.48 -2.74 -11.03
CA SER A 54 24.85 -2.95 -12.42
C SER A 54 23.82 -2.43 -13.43
N VAL A 55 22.67 -1.93 -12.99
CA VAL A 55 21.60 -1.41 -13.85
C VAL A 55 21.69 0.11 -13.88
N ASN A 56 21.62 0.73 -15.05
CA ASN A 56 21.34 2.15 -15.17
C ASN A 56 19.84 2.34 -14.93
N ALA A 57 19.48 2.80 -13.73
CA ALA A 57 18.11 2.76 -13.27
C ALA A 57 17.19 3.71 -14.03
N PHE A 58 17.69 4.86 -14.48
CA PHE A 58 16.88 5.80 -15.24
C PHE A 58 16.52 5.22 -16.61
N ASP A 59 17.51 4.78 -17.37
CA ASP A 59 17.30 4.21 -18.70
C ASP A 59 16.43 2.95 -18.64
N GLU A 60 16.66 2.11 -17.63
CA GLU A 60 15.83 0.92 -17.40
C GLU A 60 14.38 1.29 -17.06
N ALA A 61 14.16 2.31 -16.23
CA ALA A 61 12.83 2.78 -15.90
C ALA A 61 12.09 3.32 -17.14
N ILE A 62 12.78 4.12 -17.96
CA ILE A 62 12.24 4.59 -19.25
C ILE A 62 11.92 3.40 -20.16
N ARG A 63 12.81 2.41 -20.27
CA ARG A 63 12.62 1.22 -21.10
C ARG A 63 11.39 0.42 -20.66
N LEU A 64 11.19 0.23 -19.36
CA LEU A 64 10.03 -0.48 -18.80
C LEU A 64 8.71 0.20 -19.20
N TRP A 65 8.67 1.54 -19.20
CA TRP A 65 7.47 2.32 -19.53
C TRP A 65 7.34 2.72 -21.00
N SER A 66 8.36 2.45 -21.83
CA SER A 66 8.34 2.72 -23.27
C SER A 66 7.82 1.53 -24.10
N GLY A 67 7.69 0.34 -23.50
CA GLY A 67 7.19 -0.86 -24.19
C GLY A 67 5.72 -0.75 -24.64
N PRO A 68 5.24 -1.55 -25.61
CA PRO A 68 3.90 -1.39 -26.19
C PRO A 68 2.74 -1.78 -25.26
N THR A 69 3.01 -2.35 -24.08
CA THR A 69 1.99 -2.85 -23.15
C THR A 69 1.75 -1.88 -22.01
N ASP A 70 0.49 -1.62 -21.67
CA ASP A 70 0.10 -0.72 -20.57
C ASP A 70 0.56 -1.20 -19.18
N GLU A 71 0.94 -2.47 -19.07
CA GLU A 71 1.59 -3.05 -17.90
C GLU A 71 3.09 -3.25 -18.18
N PRO A 72 3.99 -2.61 -17.41
CA PRO A 72 5.42 -2.91 -17.48
C PRO A 72 5.69 -4.32 -16.96
N ILE A 73 6.50 -5.08 -17.71
CA ILE A 73 6.95 -6.42 -17.32
C ILE A 73 7.75 -6.31 -16.01
N GLY A 74 7.18 -6.78 -14.89
CA GLY A 74 7.87 -6.83 -13.60
C GLY A 74 7.15 -6.22 -12.39
N SER A 75 5.87 -5.84 -12.49
CA SER A 75 5.11 -5.39 -11.30
C SER A 75 4.89 -6.57 -10.33
N SER A 76 5.76 -6.68 -9.33
CA SER A 76 5.70 -7.75 -8.34
C SER A 76 4.67 -7.43 -7.24
N GLN A 77 4.13 -8.46 -6.59
CA GLN A 77 3.16 -8.35 -5.48
C GLN A 77 3.62 -7.47 -4.29
N GLY A 78 4.91 -7.15 -4.18
CA GLY A 78 5.42 -6.23 -3.15
C GLY A 78 4.97 -4.78 -3.34
N TYR A 79 4.51 -4.44 -4.54
CA TYR A 79 4.18 -3.08 -4.93
C TYR A 79 2.79 -2.63 -4.49
N ASP A 80 1.80 -3.52 -4.65
CA ASP A 80 0.44 -3.30 -4.12
C ASP A 80 0.46 -3.04 -2.62
N ARG A 81 1.40 -3.68 -1.90
CA ARG A 81 1.56 -3.46 -0.45
C ARG A 81 2.03 -2.04 -0.12
N ILE A 82 2.95 -1.46 -0.89
CA ILE A 82 3.37 -0.06 -0.71
C ILE A 82 2.14 0.84 -0.91
N VAL A 83 1.42 0.64 -2.01
CA VAL A 83 0.25 1.44 -2.34
C VAL A 83 -0.82 1.33 -1.25
N ASP A 84 -1.13 0.12 -0.79
CA ASP A 84 -2.19 -0.14 0.17
C ASP A 84 -1.87 0.34 1.60
N GLN A 85 -0.59 0.43 2.00
CA GLN A 85 -0.18 0.79 3.36
C GLN A 85 0.43 2.19 3.50
N ALA A 86 1.05 2.71 2.44
CA ALA A 86 1.77 3.98 2.46
C ALA A 86 1.25 4.98 1.41
N GLY A 87 0.68 4.49 0.31
CA GLY A 87 0.15 5.30 -0.77
C GLY A 87 1.05 5.31 -2.02
N ILE A 88 0.45 5.72 -3.15
CA ILE A 88 1.12 5.73 -4.46
C ILE A 88 2.37 6.61 -4.51
N GLN A 89 2.45 7.65 -3.68
CA GLN A 89 3.55 8.61 -3.64
C GLN A 89 4.88 8.02 -3.17
N TYR A 90 4.88 6.79 -2.65
CA TYR A 90 6.11 6.09 -2.25
C TYR A 90 6.60 5.09 -3.30
N THR A 91 5.97 5.04 -4.47
CA THR A 91 6.41 4.22 -5.59
C THR A 91 7.53 4.92 -6.38
N TRP A 92 8.48 4.16 -6.91
CA TRP A 92 9.53 4.70 -7.79
C TRP A 92 8.96 5.33 -9.06
N GLU A 93 7.83 4.82 -9.56
CA GLU A 93 7.11 5.41 -10.69
C GLU A 93 6.69 6.84 -10.38
N TRP A 94 6.11 7.06 -9.20
CA TRP A 94 5.75 8.39 -8.75
C TRP A 94 6.99 9.30 -8.64
N PHE A 95 8.08 8.83 -8.02
CA PHE A 95 9.32 9.61 -7.93
C PHE A 95 10.00 9.89 -9.29
N LEU A 96 9.81 9.01 -10.27
CA LEU A 96 10.33 9.23 -11.62
C LEU A 96 9.66 10.45 -12.27
N ILE A 97 8.37 10.66 -12.01
CA ILE A 97 7.58 11.74 -12.61
C ILE A 97 7.21 12.87 -11.64
N GLU A 98 7.67 12.82 -10.39
CA GLU A 98 7.30 13.78 -9.34
C GLU A 98 7.67 15.22 -9.77
N PRO A 99 6.70 16.15 -9.79
CA PRO A 99 6.99 17.55 -10.07
C PRO A 99 8.00 18.11 -9.07
N GLY A 100 9.03 18.79 -9.58
CA GLY A 100 10.08 19.38 -8.76
C GLY A 100 11.32 18.49 -8.56
N ARG A 101 11.31 17.25 -9.04
CA ARG A 101 12.55 16.45 -9.13
C ARG A 101 13.44 16.94 -10.28
N PRO A 102 14.77 16.93 -10.10
CA PRO A 102 15.69 17.50 -11.08
C PRO A 102 15.79 16.68 -12.39
N TRP A 103 15.26 15.45 -12.40
CA TRP A 103 15.24 14.58 -13.58
C TRP A 103 13.91 14.56 -14.33
N VAL A 104 12.85 15.18 -13.78
CA VAL A 104 11.49 15.01 -14.31
C VAL A 104 11.37 15.46 -15.77
N ASP A 105 12.09 16.52 -16.15
CA ASP A 105 12.09 17.07 -17.52
C ASP A 105 12.84 16.18 -18.53
N ALA A 106 13.69 15.26 -18.04
CA ALA A 106 14.36 14.28 -18.89
C ALA A 106 13.49 13.04 -19.18
N VAL A 107 12.37 12.88 -18.48
CA VAL A 107 11.42 11.78 -18.72
C VAL A 107 10.58 12.11 -19.97
N PRO A 108 10.54 11.24 -21.00
CA PRO A 108 9.71 11.48 -22.17
C PRO A 108 8.23 11.66 -21.81
N GLU A 109 7.57 12.64 -22.43
CA GLU A 109 6.17 12.98 -22.14
C GLU A 109 5.22 11.79 -22.26
N LEU A 110 5.42 10.92 -23.26
CA LEU A 110 4.62 9.69 -23.41
C LEU A 110 4.81 8.74 -22.22
N VAL A 111 6.03 8.60 -21.70
CA VAL A 111 6.32 7.78 -20.52
C VAL A 111 5.65 8.39 -19.29
N ARG A 112 5.75 9.71 -19.13
CA ARG A 112 5.11 10.43 -18.03
C ARG A 112 3.60 10.18 -17.99
N ARG A 113 2.90 10.39 -19.10
CA ARG A 113 1.44 10.15 -19.19
C ARG A 113 1.04 8.73 -18.86
N ARG A 114 1.80 7.74 -19.34
CA ARG A 114 1.49 6.34 -19.06
C ARG A 114 1.66 5.99 -17.59
N ILE A 115 2.69 6.56 -16.96
CA ILE A 115 2.88 6.43 -15.52
C ILE A 115 1.72 7.11 -14.76
N GLU A 116 1.31 8.31 -15.16
CA GLU A 116 0.17 9.01 -14.55
C GLU A 116 -1.12 8.19 -14.64
N ASP A 117 -1.44 7.66 -15.82
CA ASP A 117 -2.62 6.81 -16.04
C ASP A 117 -2.57 5.55 -15.18
N ASP A 118 -1.41 4.92 -15.05
CA ASP A 118 -1.24 3.73 -14.24
C ASP A 118 -1.35 4.01 -12.74
N LEU A 119 -0.72 5.08 -12.26
CA LEU A 119 -0.83 5.51 -10.87
C LEU A 119 -2.28 5.84 -10.51
N ALA A 120 -3.02 6.49 -11.40
CA ALA A 120 -4.45 6.75 -11.22
C ALA A 120 -5.27 5.45 -11.12
N ARG A 121 -5.01 4.46 -11.99
CA ARG A 121 -5.67 3.13 -11.89
C ARG A 121 -5.34 2.43 -10.58
N ARG A 122 -4.07 2.42 -10.16
CA ARG A 122 -3.62 1.78 -8.92
C ARG A 122 -4.24 2.44 -7.68
N ASP A 123 -4.34 3.76 -7.68
CA ASP A 123 -4.97 4.52 -6.59
C ASP A 123 -6.46 4.17 -6.46
N GLN A 124 -7.19 4.15 -7.58
CA GLN A 124 -8.59 3.71 -7.59
C GLN A 124 -8.76 2.26 -7.12
N ALA A 125 -7.87 1.36 -7.57
CA ALA A 125 -7.90 -0.03 -7.13
C ALA A 125 -7.61 -0.17 -5.63
N ALA A 126 -6.67 0.60 -5.09
CA ALA A 126 -6.35 0.62 -3.66
C ALA A 126 -7.52 1.12 -2.81
N LEU A 127 -8.20 2.19 -3.25
CA LEU A 127 -9.43 2.69 -2.62
C LEU A 127 -10.53 1.62 -2.62
N ALA A 128 -10.73 0.93 -3.75
CA ALA A 128 -11.70 -0.16 -3.85
C ALA A 128 -11.36 -1.33 -2.89
N ARG A 129 -10.08 -1.73 -2.81
CA ARG A 129 -9.61 -2.76 -1.86
C ARG A 129 -9.78 -2.32 -0.41
N ALA A 130 -9.49 -1.06 -0.08
CA ALA A 130 -9.68 -0.52 1.26
C ALA A 130 -11.16 -0.56 1.67
N LYS A 131 -12.06 -0.14 0.77
CA LYS A 131 -13.50 -0.22 0.97
C LYS A 131 -13.97 -1.66 1.17
N ALA A 132 -13.57 -2.58 0.30
CA ALA A 132 -13.95 -3.99 0.41
C ALA A 132 -13.46 -4.62 1.73
N ARG A 133 -12.24 -4.28 2.19
CA ARG A 133 -11.73 -4.73 3.49
C ARG A 133 -12.53 -4.17 4.66
N ALA A 134 -12.94 -2.90 4.60
CA ALA A 134 -13.78 -2.29 5.64
C ALA A 134 -15.16 -2.96 5.73
N GLU A 135 -15.80 -3.19 4.58
CA GLU A 135 -17.09 -3.90 4.50
C GLU A 135 -16.98 -5.34 5.01
N GLN A 136 -15.91 -6.05 4.67
CA GLN A 136 -15.69 -7.41 5.18
C GLN A 136 -15.45 -7.40 6.69
N ALA A 137 -14.66 -6.47 7.21
CA ALA A 137 -14.41 -6.35 8.64
C ALA A 137 -15.68 -6.02 9.44
N GLU A 138 -16.60 -5.23 8.86
CA GLU A 138 -17.92 -4.97 9.44
C GLU A 138 -18.77 -6.24 9.50
N ARG A 139 -18.86 -7.00 8.40
CA ARG A 139 -19.56 -8.29 8.36
C ARG A 139 -18.99 -9.29 9.35
N ASP A 140 -17.67 -9.37 9.46
CA ASP A 140 -17.00 -10.28 10.40
C ASP A 140 -17.28 -9.87 11.85
N ALA A 141 -17.32 -8.56 12.15
CA ALA A 141 -17.64 -8.04 13.48
C ALA A 141 -19.12 -8.30 13.86
N GLU A 142 -20.04 -8.17 12.90
CA GLU A 142 -21.46 -8.53 13.09
C GLU A 142 -21.62 -10.03 13.35
N ALA A 143 -20.96 -10.87 12.53
CA ALA A 143 -20.97 -12.31 12.70
C ALA A 143 -20.35 -12.74 14.05
N GLU A 144 -19.31 -12.05 14.53
CA GLU A 144 -18.74 -12.29 15.85
C GLU A 144 -19.73 -11.91 16.97
N ASP A 145 -20.41 -10.77 16.85
CA ASP A 145 -21.43 -10.36 17.82
C ASP A 145 -22.57 -11.37 17.90
N ASP A 146 -23.04 -11.86 16.76
CA ASP A 146 -24.08 -12.89 16.69
C ASP A 146 -23.63 -14.21 17.33
N ARG A 147 -22.38 -14.63 17.12
CA ARG A 147 -21.80 -15.81 17.78
C ARG A 147 -21.76 -15.63 19.29
N VAL A 148 -21.38 -14.45 19.78
CA VAL A 148 -21.33 -14.16 21.23
C VAL A 148 -22.74 -14.21 21.83
N ILE A 149 -23.72 -13.61 21.17
CA ILE A 149 -25.13 -13.66 21.59
C ILE A 149 -25.62 -15.11 21.63
N ALA A 150 -25.31 -15.91 20.60
CA ALA A 150 -25.68 -17.32 20.56
C ALA A 150 -25.08 -18.10 21.75
N VAL A 151 -23.81 -17.87 22.10
CA VAL A 151 -23.19 -18.47 23.29
C VAL A 151 -23.85 -17.99 24.59
N MET A 152 -24.19 -16.71 24.71
CA MET A 152 -24.91 -16.18 25.87
C MET A 152 -26.29 -16.82 26.02
N ASN A 153 -27.04 -16.96 24.93
CA ASN A 153 -28.36 -17.58 24.91
C ASN A 153 -28.28 -19.08 25.24
N ALA A 154 -27.29 -19.80 24.71
CA ALA A 154 -27.05 -21.21 25.05
C ALA A 154 -26.80 -21.39 26.56
N ARG A 155 -25.93 -20.56 27.15
CA ARG A 155 -25.64 -20.59 28.59
C ARG A 155 -26.85 -20.25 29.46
N ARG A 156 -27.72 -19.34 28.98
CA ARG A 156 -28.98 -19.01 29.66
C ARG A 156 -29.94 -20.19 29.63
N ALA A 157 -30.07 -20.87 28.49
CA ALA A 157 -30.89 -22.06 28.36
C ALA A 157 -30.42 -23.19 29.30
N GLU A 158 -29.12 -23.45 29.38
CA GLU A 158 -28.52 -24.41 30.34
C GLU A 158 -28.85 -24.05 31.80
N SER A 159 -28.98 -22.75 32.10
CA SER A 159 -29.34 -22.24 33.42
C SER A 159 -30.86 -22.13 33.65
N GLY A 160 -31.69 -22.65 32.75
CA GLY A 160 -33.16 -22.56 32.82
C GLY A 160 -33.72 -21.13 32.66
N LYS A 161 -32.92 -20.19 32.14
CA LYS A 161 -33.32 -18.81 31.88
C LYS A 161 -33.78 -18.65 30.43
N PRO A 162 -34.77 -17.78 30.14
CA PRO A 162 -35.12 -17.47 28.76
C PRO A 162 -33.93 -16.81 28.04
N PRO A 163 -33.86 -16.93 26.70
CA PRO A 163 -32.88 -16.21 25.90
C PRO A 163 -33.00 -14.69 26.11
N LEU A 164 -31.97 -13.96 25.70
CA LEU A 164 -32.00 -12.51 25.68
C LEU A 164 -33.16 -12.02 24.80
N SER A 165 -33.79 -10.93 25.23
CA SER A 165 -34.72 -10.19 24.38
C SER A 165 -33.98 -9.42 23.29
N ALA A 166 -34.69 -9.00 22.23
CA ALA A 166 -34.10 -8.22 21.15
C ALA A 166 -33.40 -6.94 21.65
N ASP A 167 -33.98 -6.24 22.64
CA ASP A 167 -33.38 -5.05 23.23
C ASP A 167 -32.07 -5.37 23.98
N GLN A 168 -32.05 -6.48 24.73
CA GLN A 168 -30.83 -6.92 25.42
C GLN A 168 -29.74 -7.37 24.45
N GLU A 169 -30.10 -8.01 23.34
CA GLU A 169 -29.15 -8.34 22.28
C GLU A 169 -28.61 -7.07 21.60
N ALA A 170 -29.47 -6.06 21.38
CA ALA A 170 -29.07 -4.77 20.85
C ALA A 170 -28.07 -4.04 21.78
N ASP A 171 -28.30 -4.09 23.10
CA ASP A 171 -27.38 -3.54 24.11
C ASP A 171 -26.02 -4.26 24.10
N VAL A 172 -26.01 -5.59 23.95
CA VAL A 172 -24.77 -6.37 23.83
C VAL A 172 -23.98 -5.96 22.58
N ARG A 173 -24.65 -5.84 21.42
CA ARG A 173 -24.02 -5.37 20.18
C ARG A 173 -23.49 -3.95 20.34
N ALA A 174 -24.26 -3.04 20.93
CA ALA A 174 -23.87 -1.65 21.16
C ALA A 174 -22.62 -1.55 22.05
N GLY A 175 -22.62 -2.22 23.21
CA GLY A 175 -21.47 -2.22 24.10
C GLY A 175 -20.21 -2.88 23.50
N ARG A 176 -20.38 -3.86 22.59
CA ARG A 176 -19.26 -4.44 21.83
C ARG A 176 -18.71 -3.48 20.78
N ARG A 177 -19.58 -2.75 20.06
CA ARG A 177 -19.16 -1.68 19.14
C ARG A 177 -18.38 -0.58 19.86
N GLU A 178 -18.86 -0.12 21.02
CA GLU A 178 -18.16 0.89 21.83
C GLU A 178 -16.78 0.42 22.28
N ARG A 179 -16.66 -0.83 22.76
CA ARG A 179 -15.37 -1.40 23.15
C ARG A 179 -14.40 -1.51 21.97
N ARG A 180 -14.88 -1.91 20.78
CA ARG A 180 -14.06 -1.94 19.56
C ARG A 180 -13.62 -0.54 19.14
N ALA A 181 -14.50 0.46 19.26
CA ALA A 181 -14.17 1.85 18.96
C ALA A 181 -13.12 2.42 19.92
N ALA A 182 -13.15 2.03 21.21
CA ALA A 182 -12.17 2.47 22.21
C ALA A 182 -10.80 1.78 22.10
N GLN A 183 -10.69 0.71 21.32
CA GLN A 183 -9.44 -0.05 21.10
C GLN A 183 -8.75 0.28 19.77
N ARG A 184 -9.37 1.10 18.93
CA ARG A 184 -8.81 1.63 17.68
C ARG A 184 -8.13 2.97 17.93
#